data_AF-A0A256A6C6-F1
#
_entry.id   AF-A0A256A6C6-F1
#
_cell.length_a   1.000
_cell.length_b   1.000
_cell.length_c   1.000
_cell.angle_alpha   90.00
_cell.angle_beta   90.00
_cell.angle_gamma   90.00
#
_symmetry.space_group_name_H-M   'P 1'
#
loop_
_entity.id
_entity.type
_entity.pdbx_description
1 polymer ?
#
loop_
_entity_poly.entity_id
_entity_poly.type
_entity_poly.pdbx_seq_one_letter_code
_entity_poly.pdbx_strand_id
1 'polypeptide(L)'
;MVRVFLEKNKMNHAFTRSIHILFFSVSLVFIVRKQFDQALIYGGLALAFDPFNANVKWSDRPNWQRIVLLGELLLVFACFGLTLFQI
;
A
#
# COMPACT_ATOMS: atom_id res chain seq x y z
N MET A 1 31.88 -7.65 -15.27
CA MET A 1 31.01 -8.83 -15.07
C MET A 1 30.08 -8.70 -13.86
N VAL A 2 30.53 -8.16 -12.72
CA VAL A 2 29.67 -8.00 -11.50
C VAL A 2 28.53 -6.98 -11.64
N ARG A 3 28.73 -5.87 -12.37
CA ARG A 3 27.70 -4.82 -12.50
C ARG A 3 26.45 -5.25 -13.28
N VAL A 4 26.59 -6.21 -14.21
CA VAL A 4 25.47 -6.73 -15.02
C VAL A 4 24.53 -7.59 -14.18
N PHE A 5 25.02 -8.20 -13.09
CA PHE A 5 24.20 -9.01 -12.18
C PHE A 5 23.34 -8.14 -11.24
N LEU A 6 23.79 -6.92 -10.91
CA LEU A 6 23.09 -6.02 -9.99
C LEU A 6 21.95 -5.22 -10.64
N GLU A 7 21.86 -5.18 -11.97
CA GLU A 7 20.80 -4.46 -12.67
C GLU A 7 19.50 -5.26 -12.80
N LYS A 8 19.57 -6.58 -12.61
CA LYS A 8 18.50 -7.54 -12.94
C LYS A 8 17.34 -7.60 -11.92
N ASN A 9 17.33 -6.74 -10.90
CA ASN A 9 16.36 -6.84 -9.81
C ASN A 9 15.63 -5.52 -9.50
N LYS A 10 15.41 -4.67 -10.50
CA LYS A 10 14.41 -3.60 -10.42
C LYS A 10 13.04 -4.19 -10.71
N MET A 11 12.22 -4.37 -9.66
CA MET A 11 10.77 -4.55 -9.81
C MET A 11 10.24 -3.47 -10.75
N ASN A 12 9.57 -3.88 -11.83
CA ASN A 12 9.01 -2.93 -12.79
C ASN A 12 7.98 -2.06 -12.05
N HIS A 13 8.10 -0.74 -12.15
CA HIS A 13 7.21 0.21 -11.48
C HIS A 13 5.72 -0.01 -11.84
N ALA A 14 5.47 -0.53 -13.04
CA ALA A 14 4.13 -0.92 -13.47
C ALA A 14 3.57 -2.15 -12.70
N PHE A 15 4.44 -3.03 -12.20
CA PHE A 15 4.06 -4.24 -11.47
C PHE A 15 3.64 -3.90 -10.03
N THR A 16 4.42 -3.08 -9.31
CA THR A 16 4.05 -2.62 -7.96
C THR A 16 2.75 -1.84 -7.98
N ARG A 17 2.56 -0.96 -8.97
CA ARG A 17 1.32 -0.21 -9.15
C ARG A 17 0.11 -1.11 -9.40
N SER A 18 0.26 -2.15 -10.23
CA SER A 18 -0.82 -3.10 -10.50
C SER A 18 -1.21 -3.89 -9.24
N ILE A 19 -0.22 -4.33 -8.46
CA ILE A 19 -0.44 -5.04 -7.20
C ILE A 19 -1.14 -4.15 -6.17
N HIS A 20 -0.71 -2.88 -6.06
CA HIS A 20 -1.32 -1.92 -5.16
C HIS A 20 -2.82 -1.77 -5.46
N ILE A 21 -3.18 -1.52 -6.72
CA ILE A 21 -4.58 -1.33 -7.14
C ILE A 21 -5.40 -2.59 -6.84
N LEU A 22 -4.83 -3.77 -7.05
CA LEU A 22 -5.48 -5.04 -6.73
C LEU A 22 -5.76 -5.15 -5.23
N PHE A 23 -4.76 -4.94 -4.37
CA PHE A 23 -4.94 -5.04 -2.92
C PHE A 23 -5.85 -3.93 -2.35
N PHE A 24 -5.76 -2.71 -2.89
CA PHE A 24 -6.64 -1.62 -2.50
C PHE A 24 -8.11 -1.92 -2.85
N SER A 25 -8.35 -2.44 -4.06
CA SER A 25 -9.71 -2.84 -4.48
C SER A 25 -10.26 -3.98 -3.61
N VAL A 26 -9.42 -4.96 -3.28
CA VAL A 26 -9.78 -6.07 -2.39
C VAL A 26 -10.08 -5.56 -0.98
N SER A 27 -9.25 -4.66 -0.43
CA SER A 27 -9.50 -4.04 0.87
C SER A 27 -10.85 -3.33 0.89
N LEU A 28 -11.18 -2.56 -0.15
CA LEU A 28 -12.47 -1.87 -0.28
C LEU A 28 -13.67 -2.84 -0.24
N VAL A 29 -13.57 -3.99 -0.91
CA VAL A 29 -14.61 -5.03 -0.89
C VAL A 29 -14.80 -5.59 0.52
N PHE A 30 -13.71 -5.82 1.27
CA PHE A 30 -13.79 -6.33 2.64
C PHE A 30 -14.37 -5.31 3.63
N ILE A 31 -14.11 -4.00 3.41
CA ILE A 31 -14.73 -2.92 4.18
C ILE A 31 -16.26 -2.94 4.00
N VAL A 32 -16.76 -3.07 2.76
CA VAL A 32 -18.20 -3.16 2.48
C VAL A 32 -18.81 -4.41 3.14
N ARG A 33 -18.06 -5.51 3.19
CA ARG A 33 -18.49 -6.75 3.85
C ARG A 33 -18.38 -6.72 5.38
N LYS A 34 -17.98 -5.58 5.97
CA LYS A 34 -17.73 -5.40 7.41
C LYS A 34 -16.69 -6.39 7.99
N GLN A 35 -15.81 -6.92 7.14
CA GLN A 35 -14.72 -7.80 7.55
C GLN A 35 -13.45 -6.98 7.74
N PHE A 36 -13.42 -6.20 8.82
CA PHE A 36 -12.35 -5.24 9.09
C PHE A 36 -10.97 -5.91 9.24
N ASP A 37 -10.92 -7.15 9.73
CA ASP A 37 -9.67 -7.91 9.91
C ASP A 37 -8.98 -8.18 8.56
N GLN A 38 -9.75 -8.59 7.56
CA GLN A 38 -9.22 -8.83 6.22
C GLN A 38 -8.95 -7.51 5.50
N ALA A 39 -9.83 -6.52 5.66
CA ALA A 39 -9.61 -5.18 5.13
C ALA A 39 -8.30 -4.57 5.61
N LEU A 40 -7.95 -4.77 6.88
CA LEU A 40 -6.70 -4.35 7.49
C LEU A 40 -5.50 -5.02 6.83
N ILE A 41 -5.53 -6.35 6.68
CA ILE A 41 -4.43 -7.12 6.08
C ILE A 41 -4.20 -6.67 4.62
N TYR A 42 -5.27 -6.62 3.82
CA TYR A 42 -5.16 -6.23 2.41
C TYR A 42 -4.85 -4.74 2.23
N GLY A 43 -5.34 -3.87 3.12
CA GLY A 43 -5.00 -2.45 3.12
C GLY A 43 -3.55 -2.19 3.53
N GLY A 44 -3.05 -2.91 4.54
CA GLY A 44 -1.64 -2.89 4.93
C GLY A 44 -0.72 -3.42 3.83
N LEU A 45 -1.12 -4.47 3.13
CA LEU A 45 -0.41 -4.96 1.94
C LEU A 45 -0.41 -3.91 0.82
N ALA A 46 -1.54 -3.26 0.55
CA ALA A 46 -1.60 -2.17 -0.43
C ALA A 46 -0.58 -1.06 -0.08
N LEU A 47 -0.50 -0.63 1.17
CA LEU A 47 0.50 0.34 1.64
C LEU A 47 1.95 -0.15 1.49
N ALA A 48 2.21 -1.43 1.77
CA ALA A 48 3.54 -2.02 1.62
C ALA A 48 3.97 -2.02 0.14
N PHE A 49 3.03 -2.22 -0.77
CA PHE A 49 3.23 -2.09 -2.21
C PHE A 49 2.91 -0.67 -2.66
N ASP A 50 3.79 0.27 -2.34
CA ASP A 50 3.68 1.67 -2.76
C ASP A 50 3.45 1.79 -4.29
N PRO A 51 2.34 2.41 -4.74
CA PRO A 51 2.05 2.58 -6.17
C PRO A 51 2.97 3.61 -6.81
N PHE A 52 3.66 4.41 -6.00
CA PHE A 52 4.62 5.40 -6.42
C PHE A 52 6.04 4.82 -6.47
N ASN A 53 7.01 5.67 -6.77
CA ASN A 53 8.39 5.24 -6.89
C ASN A 53 9.01 5.11 -5.50
N ALA A 54 9.13 3.87 -5.00
CA ALA A 54 9.78 3.55 -3.72
C ALA A 54 11.23 4.05 -3.64
N ASN A 55 11.89 4.31 -4.77
CA ASN A 55 13.27 4.80 -4.81
C ASN A 55 13.41 6.30 -4.49
N VAL A 56 12.31 7.06 -4.43
CA VAL A 56 12.32 8.49 -4.09
C VAL A 56 12.22 8.65 -2.58
N LYS A 57 13.21 9.35 -2.00
CA LYS A 57 13.21 9.69 -0.57
C LYS A 57 11.92 10.43 -0.20
N TRP A 58 11.38 10.16 0.98
CA TRP A 58 10.12 10.74 1.45
C TRP A 58 10.07 12.27 1.36
N SER A 59 11.18 12.95 1.64
CA SER A 59 11.30 14.41 1.58
C SER A 59 11.19 14.99 0.17
N ASP A 60 11.53 14.21 -0.87
CA ASP A 60 11.54 14.65 -2.27
C ASP A 60 10.22 14.33 -2.98
N ARG A 61 9.29 13.63 -2.30
CA ARG A 61 8.00 13.28 -2.87
C ARG A 61 7.08 14.49 -2.96
N PRO A 62 6.30 14.68 -4.04
CA PRO A 62 5.25 15.69 -4.08
C PRO A 62 4.28 15.57 -2.90
N ASN A 63 3.82 16.69 -2.34
CA ASN A 63 2.95 16.69 -1.15
C ASN A 63 1.66 15.88 -1.34
N TRP A 64 1.10 15.86 -2.56
CA TRP A 64 -0.11 15.08 -2.85
C TRP A 64 0.09 13.56 -2.71
N GLN A 65 1.27 13.03 -3.05
CA GLN A 65 1.57 11.60 -2.90
C GLN A 65 1.64 11.21 -1.42
N ARG A 66 2.24 12.07 -0.61
CA ARG A 66 2.33 11.87 0.84
C ARG A 66 0.96 11.89 1.48
N ILE A 67 0.08 12.80 1.05
CA ILE A 67 -1.30 12.90 1.55
C ILE A 67 -2.09 11.62 1.24
N VAL A 68 -1.97 11.07 0.03
CA VAL A 68 -2.65 9.80 -0.34
C VAL A 68 -2.14 8.65 0.53
N LEU A 69 -0.82 8.48 0.65
CA LEU A 69 -0.23 7.41 1.48
C LEU A 69 -0.59 7.55 2.97
N LEU A 70 -0.61 8.78 3.49
CA LEU A 70 -1.07 9.04 4.86
C LEU A 70 -2.58 8.81 5.02
N GLY A 71 -3.38 9.13 4.01
CA GLY A 71 -4.82 8.86 4.00
C GLY A 71 -5.12 7.36 4.05
N GLU A 72 -4.41 6.56 3.25
CA GLU A 72 -4.49 5.10 3.29
C GLU A 72 -4.01 4.55 4.63
N LEU A 73 -2.92 5.09 5.19
CA LEU A 73 -2.43 4.70 6.50
C LEU A 73 -3.46 4.97 7.60
N LEU A 74 -4.10 6.15 7.58
CA LEU A 74 -5.18 6.49 8.51
C LEU A 74 -6.38 5.57 8.36
N LEU A 75 -6.73 5.18 7.12
CA LEU A 75 -7.81 4.24 6.86
C LEU A 75 -7.50 2.85 7.44
N VAL A 76 -6.29 2.35 7.24
CA VAL A 76 -5.82 1.07 7.80
C VAL A 76 -5.79 1.14 9.34
N PHE A 77 -5.33 2.25 9.92
CA PHE A 77 -5.37 2.46 11.37
C PHE A 77 -6.80 2.55 11.92
N ALA A 78 -7.73 3.15 11.17
CA ALA A 78 -9.14 3.17 11.55
C ALA A 78 -9.73 1.75 11.52
N CYS A 79 -9.46 0.96 10.48
CA CYS A 79 -9.84 -0.46 10.43
C CYS A 79 -9.22 -1.25 11.59
N PHE A 80 -7.97 -1.00 11.94
CA PHE A 80 -7.31 -1.63 13.09
C PHE A 80 -8.04 -1.34 14.41
N GLY A 81 -8.41 -0.08 14.62
CA GLY A 81 -9.22 0.31 15.77
C GLY A 81 -10.55 -0.43 15.82
N LEU A 82 -11.29 -0.45 14.70
CA LEU A 82 -12.58 -1.16 14.62
C LEU A 82 -12.44 -2.66 14.91
N THR A 83 -11.40 -3.31 14.39
CA THR A 83 -11.09 -4.72 14.67
C THR A 83 -10.75 -4.93 16.14
N LEU A 84 -9.91 -4.09 16.76
CA LEU A 84 -9.51 -4.24 18.17
C LEU A 84 -10.64 -3.96 19.16
N PHE A 85 -11.49 -2.98 18.87
CA PHE A 85 -12.57 -2.58 19.76
C PHE A 85 -13.86 -3.41 19.57
N GLN A 86 -13.86 -4.40 18.66
CA GLN A 86 -14.95 -5.36 18.37
C GLN A 86 -16.36 -4.79 18.68
N ILE A 87 -16.78 -3.77 17.93
CA ILE A 87 -18.19 -3.32 17.86
C ILE A 87 -18.92 -4.09 16.77
#